data_AF-A0A226DJ98-F1
#
_entry.id   AF-A0A226DJ98-F1
#
_cell.length_a   1.000
_cell.length_b   1.000
_cell.length_c   1.000
_cell.angle_alpha   90.00
_cell.angle_beta   90.00
_cell.angle_gamma   90.00
#
_symmetry.space_group_name_H-M   'P 1'
#
loop_
_entity.id
_entity.type
_entity.pdbx_description
1 polymer ?
#
loop_
_entity_poly.entity_id
_entity_poly.type
_entity_poly.pdbx_seq_one_letter_code
_entity_poly.pdbx_strand_id
1 'polypeptide(L)'
;MTETFLSKILIPSVTPFDALQRFGKLGSFFYPQSITWREEPYPTQWPKVITAHVMTGLLFYASLHLTWVGFQQIISYEKDPDFSDNTGLTGLVFIIGHCSVIAAATASTFYGVNASSISLGFRQLQKICRSTNYEKSWTPKLDQLGLYLHSLLGTIIFAPVSLTLINLLYPINDPSYFILRSVPILPAWGKTILRAVSIPLFGWQISVMNMGTILILCNVAVMFHDSLTISSNLNFTQETNYLVKYRQLQIVSVTMNQGFFYVIPVGLGCSFVCSVASAYVVIKFFSVVPLATLTPAVAIMSSLVGMSHVGLDLLGNIGTRSANFVRYFGFRRGREPYWRRKLRSYSNIGFRVGQFTTLGKKVRVNFLSNLLYYTATALISSGGNSTY
;
A
#
# COMPACT_ATOMS: atom_id res chain seq x y z
N MET A 1 -42.68 -13.88 -1.17
CA MET A 1 -42.65 -12.84 -0.11
C MET A 1 -41.23 -12.49 0.38
N THR A 2 -40.18 -13.18 -0.07
CA THR A 2 -38.77 -12.95 0.33
C THR A 2 -37.98 -12.01 -0.60
N GLU A 3 -38.44 -11.76 -1.84
CA GLU A 3 -37.76 -10.86 -2.79
C GLU A 3 -37.90 -9.36 -2.46
N THR A 4 -38.88 -8.97 -1.64
CA THR A 4 -39.15 -7.56 -1.31
C THR A 4 -38.31 -7.03 -0.14
N PHE A 5 -37.62 -7.91 0.62
CA PHE A 5 -36.78 -7.49 1.75
C PHE A 5 -35.31 -7.27 1.33
N LEU A 6 -34.79 -8.12 0.44
CA LEU A 6 -33.43 -7.97 -0.10
C LEU A 6 -33.29 -6.73 -1.00
N SER A 7 -34.35 -6.33 -1.71
CA SER A 7 -34.33 -5.11 -2.53
C SER A 7 -34.34 -3.81 -1.73
N LYS A 8 -34.67 -3.86 -0.43
CA LYS A 8 -34.61 -2.69 0.47
C LYS A 8 -33.23 -2.51 1.12
N ILE A 9 -32.38 -3.53 1.08
CA ILE A 9 -30.99 -3.41 1.54
C ILE A 9 -30.20 -2.80 0.39
N LEU A 10 -30.15 -1.47 0.35
CA LEU A 10 -29.25 -0.72 -0.52
C LEU A 10 -27.81 -1.06 -0.11
N ILE A 11 -27.22 -2.06 -0.75
CA ILE A 11 -25.79 -2.35 -0.63
C ILE A 11 -25.06 -1.12 -1.17
N PRO A 12 -24.28 -0.40 -0.35
CA PRO A 12 -23.61 0.79 -0.81
C PRO A 12 -22.60 0.41 -1.90
N SER A 13 -22.40 1.29 -2.89
CA SER A 13 -21.47 1.05 -3.98
C SER A 13 -20.07 0.72 -3.44
N VAL A 14 -19.48 -0.33 -4.00
CA VAL A 14 -18.19 -0.88 -3.57
C VAL A 14 -17.16 -0.60 -4.66
N THR A 15 -17.07 0.63 -5.15
CA THR A 15 -16.09 0.99 -6.20
C THR A 15 -14.72 1.33 -5.60
N PRO A 16 -13.62 1.25 -6.37
CA PRO A 16 -12.30 1.68 -5.92
C PRO A 16 -12.25 3.12 -5.44
N PHE A 17 -13.01 4.00 -6.12
CA PHE A 17 -13.09 5.41 -5.78
C PHE A 17 -13.89 5.64 -4.49
N ASP A 18 -14.98 4.90 -4.27
CA ASP A 18 -15.72 4.95 -3.01
C ASP A 18 -14.85 4.52 -1.83
N ALA A 19 -14.01 3.49 -2.02
CA ALA A 19 -13.05 3.07 -1.01
C ALA A 19 -12.08 4.20 -0.66
N LEU A 20 -11.59 4.95 -1.67
CA LEU A 20 -10.69 6.08 -1.48
C LEU A 20 -11.38 7.27 -0.77
N GLN A 21 -12.64 7.56 -1.10
CA GLN A 21 -13.42 8.59 -0.41
C GLN A 21 -13.67 8.21 1.05
N ARG A 22 -14.03 6.94 1.32
CA ARG A 22 -14.19 6.43 2.69
C ARG A 22 -12.88 6.44 3.46
N PHE A 23 -11.76 6.12 2.81
CA PHE A 23 -10.43 6.30 3.38
C PHE A 23 -10.16 7.77 3.74
N GLY A 24 -10.49 8.71 2.85
CA GLY A 24 -10.35 10.13 3.13
C GLY A 24 -11.17 10.59 4.35
N LYS A 25 -12.43 10.13 4.44
CA LYS A 25 -13.30 10.38 5.61
C LYS A 25 -12.74 9.76 6.88
N LEU A 26 -12.37 8.49 6.83
CA LEU A 26 -11.78 7.76 7.95
C LEU A 26 -10.50 8.45 8.42
N GLY A 27 -9.58 8.76 7.52
CA GLY A 27 -8.33 9.46 7.84
C GLY A 27 -8.60 10.81 8.49
N SER A 28 -9.55 11.60 7.96
CA SER A 28 -9.89 12.93 8.50
C SER A 28 -10.46 12.90 9.91
N PHE A 29 -11.04 11.77 10.36
CA PHE A 29 -11.50 11.60 11.73
C PHE A 29 -10.33 11.59 12.74
N PHE A 30 -9.16 11.07 12.33
CA PHE A 30 -7.97 11.01 13.18
C PHE A 30 -7.10 12.25 13.03
N TYR A 31 -6.71 12.55 11.79
CA TYR A 31 -5.96 13.75 11.46
C TYR A 31 -6.11 14.08 9.97
N PRO A 32 -6.08 15.37 9.59
CA PRO A 32 -6.15 15.77 8.19
C PRO A 32 -5.01 15.14 7.37
N GLN A 33 -5.36 14.41 6.32
CA GLN A 33 -4.40 13.84 5.37
C GLN A 33 -3.89 14.92 4.42
N SER A 34 -2.76 14.69 3.75
CA SER A 34 -2.18 15.64 2.77
C SER A 34 -3.08 15.92 1.56
N ILE A 35 -3.96 14.97 1.22
CA ILE A 35 -4.95 15.11 0.14
C ILE A 35 -6.33 14.89 0.74
N THR A 36 -7.22 15.87 0.56
CA THR A 36 -8.64 15.74 0.89
C THR A 36 -9.37 15.13 -0.29
N TRP A 37 -9.91 13.91 -0.10
CA TRP A 37 -10.65 13.16 -1.11
C TRP A 37 -12.17 13.44 -1.04
N ARG A 38 -12.59 14.63 -1.49
CA ARG A 38 -14.02 14.97 -1.70
C ARG A 38 -14.45 14.55 -3.12
N GLU A 39 -15.41 15.25 -3.71
CA GLU A 39 -15.77 15.06 -5.14
C GLU A 39 -14.58 15.26 -6.07
N GLU A 40 -13.69 16.17 -5.72
CA GLU A 40 -12.42 16.42 -6.38
C GLU A 40 -11.29 16.43 -5.34
N PRO A 41 -10.10 15.86 -5.64
CA PRO A 41 -8.99 15.87 -4.70
C PRO A 41 -8.34 17.25 -4.62
N TYR A 42 -8.10 17.70 -3.38
CA TYR A 42 -7.40 18.97 -3.10
C TYR A 42 -6.26 18.76 -2.11
N PRO A 43 -5.14 19.50 -2.25
CA PRO A 43 -4.13 19.52 -1.21
C PRO A 43 -4.73 20.14 0.06
N THR A 44 -4.50 19.49 1.19
CA THR A 44 -4.95 20.01 2.48
C THR A 44 -4.04 21.17 2.91
N GLN A 45 -4.63 22.20 3.53
CA GLN A 45 -3.87 23.37 4.01
C GLN A 45 -2.80 22.96 5.02
N TRP A 46 -1.58 23.46 4.85
CA TRP A 46 -0.40 23.04 5.61
C TRP A 46 -0.60 22.98 7.13
N PRO A 47 -1.21 23.98 7.80
CA PRO A 47 -1.40 23.95 9.26
C PRO A 47 -2.20 22.73 9.75
N LYS A 48 -3.11 22.22 8.92
CA LYS A 48 -3.95 21.06 9.25
C LYS A 48 -3.20 19.74 9.14
N VAL A 49 -2.12 19.69 8.35
CA VAL A 49 -1.37 18.45 8.08
C VAL A 49 -0.12 18.34 8.98
N ILE A 50 0.21 19.35 9.79
CA ILE A 50 1.37 19.34 10.68
C ILE A 50 1.34 18.12 11.61
N THR A 51 0.20 17.85 12.24
CA THR A 51 0.06 16.70 13.17
C THR A 51 0.38 15.38 12.49
N ALA A 52 -0.08 15.19 11.24
CA ALA A 52 0.20 13.98 10.45
C ALA A 52 1.71 13.82 10.17
N HIS A 53 2.39 14.92 9.84
CA HIS A 53 3.82 14.92 9.53
C HIS A 53 4.66 14.71 10.78
N VAL A 54 4.29 15.33 11.91
CA VAL A 54 4.94 15.11 13.20
C VAL A 54 4.81 13.65 13.62
N MET A 55 3.61 13.07 13.55
CA MET A 55 3.40 11.64 13.85
C MET A 55 4.21 10.73 12.92
N THR A 56 4.26 11.04 11.62
CA THR A 56 5.07 10.29 10.66
C THR A 56 6.57 10.40 10.97
N GLY A 57 7.05 11.58 11.35
CA GLY A 57 8.44 11.82 11.74
C GLY A 57 8.83 11.08 13.01
N LEU A 58 7.98 11.12 14.04
CA LEU A 58 8.18 10.36 15.28
C LEU A 58 8.22 8.86 15.01
N LEU A 59 7.29 8.35 14.20
CA LEU A 59 7.22 6.95 13.83
C LEU A 59 8.44 6.50 13.00
N PHE A 60 8.92 7.36 12.08
CA PHE A 60 10.13 7.12 11.31
C PHE A 60 11.35 7.03 12.24
N TYR A 61 11.51 7.99 13.15
CA TYR A 61 12.61 8.01 14.11
C TYR A 61 12.59 6.78 15.03
N ALA A 62 11.41 6.44 15.58
CA ALA A 62 11.24 5.23 16.37
C ALA A 62 11.60 3.98 15.58
N SER A 63 11.17 3.88 14.32
CA SER A 63 11.47 2.73 13.45
C SER A 63 12.96 2.62 13.12
N LEU A 64 13.63 3.75 12.88
CA LEU A 64 15.07 3.79 12.64
C LEU A 64 15.84 3.31 13.88
N HIS A 65 15.49 3.84 15.05
CA HIS A 65 16.10 3.46 16.33
C HIS A 65 15.91 1.96 16.61
N LEU A 66 14.69 1.44 16.42
CA LEU A 66 14.38 0.04 16.68
C LEU A 66 15.06 -0.89 15.67
N THR A 67 15.14 -0.49 14.41
CA THR A 67 15.91 -1.21 13.40
C THR A 67 17.38 -1.28 13.79
N TRP A 68 17.96 -0.15 14.22
CA TRP A 68 19.33 -0.08 14.71
C TRP A 68 19.58 -1.01 15.90
N VAL A 69 18.69 -0.98 16.92
CA VAL A 69 18.76 -1.91 18.06
C VAL A 69 18.68 -3.37 17.59
N GLY A 70 17.77 -3.68 16.68
CA GLY A 70 17.66 -5.03 16.10
C GLY A 70 18.94 -5.47 15.39
N PHE A 71 19.57 -4.59 14.60
CA PHE A 71 20.86 -4.86 13.96
C PHE A 71 21.96 -5.10 14.99
N GLN A 72 22.04 -4.26 16.03
CA GLN A 72 23.01 -4.44 17.10
C GLN A 72 22.85 -5.80 17.76
N GLN A 73 21.63 -6.23 18.08
CA GLN A 73 21.36 -7.55 18.66
C GLN A 73 21.70 -8.72 17.74
N ILE A 74 21.62 -8.54 16.42
CA ILE A 74 22.04 -9.57 15.46
C ILE A 74 23.57 -9.67 15.37
N ILE A 75 24.27 -8.54 15.49
CA ILE A 75 25.73 -8.46 15.35
C ILE A 75 26.43 -8.78 16.67
N SER A 76 25.84 -8.40 17.82
CA SER A 76 26.39 -8.68 19.13
C SER A 76 26.19 -10.16 19.46
N TYR A 77 27.30 -10.89 19.64
CA TYR A 77 27.26 -12.27 20.13
C TYR A 77 26.67 -12.38 21.55
N GLU A 78 26.63 -11.27 22.29
CA GLU A 78 25.89 -11.16 23.55
C GLU A 78 24.42 -10.86 23.26
N LYS A 79 23.60 -11.92 23.33
CA LYS A 79 22.14 -11.76 23.32
C LYS A 79 21.72 -11.13 24.64
N ASP A 80 20.88 -10.11 24.55
CA ASP A 80 20.17 -9.58 25.70
C ASP A 80 19.40 -10.72 26.41
N PRO A 81 19.52 -10.89 27.74
CA PRO A 81 18.83 -11.97 28.46
C PRO A 81 17.30 -11.85 28.37
N ASP A 82 16.77 -10.65 28.13
CA ASP A 82 15.34 -10.42 27.90
C ASP A 82 14.89 -10.90 26.50
N PHE A 83 15.84 -11.18 25.59
CA PHE A 83 15.64 -11.84 24.31
C PHE A 83 15.73 -13.38 24.50
N SER A 84 14.61 -14.03 24.84
CA SER A 84 14.45 -15.50 24.81
C SER A 84 14.92 -16.18 23.50
N ASP A 85 15.08 -17.50 23.45
CA ASP A 85 15.54 -18.19 22.21
C ASP A 85 14.60 -18.04 20.99
N ASN A 86 13.32 -17.72 21.19
CA ASN A 86 12.40 -17.39 20.11
C ASN A 86 12.61 -15.97 19.51
N THR A 87 13.51 -15.17 20.10
CA THR A 87 13.58 -13.74 19.84
C THR A 87 14.40 -13.37 18.61
N GLY A 88 15.16 -14.31 18.02
CA GLY A 88 15.75 -14.10 16.70
C GLY A 88 14.70 -13.91 15.61
N LEU A 89 13.65 -14.73 15.63
CA LEU A 89 12.51 -14.59 14.73
C LEU A 89 11.71 -13.32 15.04
N THR A 90 11.44 -13.05 16.31
CA THR A 90 10.72 -11.84 16.73
C THR A 90 11.48 -10.58 16.32
N GLY A 91 12.80 -10.55 16.52
CA GLY A 91 13.70 -9.48 16.10
C GLY A 91 13.70 -9.28 14.58
N LEU A 92 13.74 -10.36 13.80
CA LEU A 92 13.61 -10.31 12.34
C LEU A 92 12.26 -9.73 11.92
N VAL A 93 11.15 -10.22 12.47
CA VAL A 93 9.80 -9.68 12.25
C VAL A 93 9.73 -8.20 12.57
N PHE A 94 10.36 -7.75 13.67
CA PHE A 94 10.43 -6.35 14.03
C PHE A 94 11.20 -5.52 13.01
N ILE A 95 12.40 -5.94 12.62
CA ILE A 95 13.22 -5.22 11.62
C ILE A 95 12.42 -5.05 10.32
N ILE A 96 11.77 -6.11 9.85
CA ILE A 96 10.98 -6.06 8.61
C ILE A 96 9.77 -5.15 8.77
N GLY A 97 9.06 -5.28 9.89
CA GLY A 97 7.95 -4.40 10.23
C GLY A 97 8.37 -2.94 10.16
N HIS A 98 9.48 -2.56 10.80
CA HIS A 98 9.99 -1.20 10.79
C HIS A 98 10.53 -0.73 9.43
N CYS A 99 11.16 -1.61 8.65
CA CYS A 99 11.51 -1.30 7.26
C CYS A 99 10.27 -0.99 6.40
N SER A 100 9.16 -1.72 6.61
CA SER A 100 7.89 -1.44 5.94
C SER A 100 7.32 -0.07 6.35
N VAL A 101 7.43 0.27 7.64
CA VAL A 101 7.00 1.57 8.17
C VAL A 101 7.82 2.70 7.58
N ILE A 102 9.14 2.53 7.47
CA ILE A 102 10.04 3.49 6.83
C ILE A 102 9.62 3.71 5.37
N ALA A 103 9.41 2.64 4.61
CA ALA A 103 8.97 2.74 3.22
C ALA A 103 7.62 3.46 3.07
N ALA A 104 6.66 3.15 3.94
CA ALA A 104 5.35 3.79 3.94
C ALA A 104 5.41 5.26 4.38
N ALA A 105 6.27 5.61 5.33
CA ALA A 105 6.52 6.98 5.75
C ALA A 105 7.13 7.79 4.59
N THR A 106 8.10 7.21 3.87
CA THR A 106 8.68 7.81 2.66
C THR A 106 7.62 8.02 1.59
N ALA A 107 6.77 7.02 1.32
CA ALA A 107 5.67 7.13 0.36
C ALA A 107 4.67 8.23 0.74
N SER A 108 4.25 8.27 2.01
CA SER A 108 3.32 9.26 2.56
C SER A 108 3.90 10.68 2.46
N THR A 109 5.17 10.85 2.82
CA THR A 109 5.86 12.15 2.73
C THR A 109 5.99 12.60 1.28
N PHE A 110 6.33 11.67 0.37
CA PHE A 110 6.36 11.94 -1.05
C PHE A 110 4.99 12.42 -1.57
N TYR A 111 3.91 11.75 -1.17
CA TYR A 111 2.54 12.20 -1.49
C TYR A 111 2.24 13.57 -0.92
N GLY A 112 2.69 13.87 0.31
CA GLY A 112 2.56 15.18 0.93
C GLY A 112 3.21 16.28 0.12
N VAL A 113 4.48 16.10 -0.23
CA VAL A 113 5.27 17.07 -1.00
C VAL A 113 4.70 17.27 -2.42
N ASN A 114 4.17 16.21 -3.02
CA ASN A 114 3.63 16.24 -4.39
C ASN A 114 2.09 16.32 -4.45
N ALA A 115 1.43 16.66 -3.34
CA ALA A 115 -0.02 16.66 -3.24
C ALA A 115 -0.69 17.56 -4.29
N SER A 116 -0.09 18.71 -4.60
CA SER A 116 -0.59 19.65 -5.62
C SER A 116 -0.53 19.05 -7.03
N SER A 117 0.60 18.49 -7.43
CA SER A 117 0.80 17.85 -8.74
C SER A 117 -0.11 16.63 -8.92
N ILE A 118 -0.20 15.80 -7.88
CA ILE A 118 -1.02 14.58 -7.90
C ILE A 118 -2.50 14.94 -7.95
N SER A 119 -2.96 15.86 -7.09
CA SER A 119 -4.36 16.32 -7.10
C SER A 119 -4.75 17.01 -8.40
N LEU A 120 -3.85 17.80 -9.01
CA LEU A 120 -4.07 18.39 -10.32
C LEU A 120 -4.22 17.31 -11.41
N GLY A 121 -3.31 16.34 -11.44
CA GLY A 121 -3.37 15.23 -12.38
C GLY A 121 -4.67 14.44 -12.25
N PHE A 122 -5.07 14.10 -11.03
CA PHE A 122 -6.33 13.43 -10.75
C PHE A 122 -7.55 14.25 -11.20
N ARG A 123 -7.60 15.55 -10.86
CA ARG A 123 -8.73 16.42 -11.25
C ARG A 123 -8.87 16.51 -12.77
N GLN A 124 -7.77 16.71 -13.49
CA GLN A 124 -7.79 16.77 -14.94
C GLN A 124 -8.28 15.46 -15.55
N LEU A 125 -7.78 14.32 -15.05
CA LEU A 125 -8.19 13.00 -15.52
C LEU A 125 -9.67 12.72 -15.22
N GLN A 126 -10.14 13.08 -14.02
CA GLN A 126 -11.54 12.94 -13.63
C GLN A 126 -12.46 13.79 -14.51
N LYS A 127 -12.09 15.05 -14.79
CA LYS A 127 -12.84 15.93 -15.71
C LYS A 127 -12.92 15.35 -17.13
N ILE A 128 -11.81 14.81 -17.63
CA ILE A 128 -11.77 14.16 -18.94
C ILE A 128 -12.63 12.88 -18.95
N CYS A 129 -12.59 12.07 -17.88
CA CYS A 129 -13.43 10.87 -17.79
C CYS A 129 -14.92 11.21 -17.75
N ARG A 130 -15.31 12.22 -16.97
CA ARG A 130 -16.71 12.70 -16.86
C ARG A 130 -17.23 13.23 -18.20
N SER A 131 -16.41 13.99 -18.94
CA SER A 131 -16.84 14.58 -20.22
C SER A 131 -17.04 13.55 -21.34
N THR A 132 -16.44 12.37 -21.24
CA THR A 132 -16.51 11.33 -22.27
C THR A 132 -17.78 10.46 -22.24
N ASN A 133 -18.85 10.83 -21.53
CA ASN A 133 -20.09 10.02 -21.38
C ASN A 133 -19.80 8.55 -20.97
N TYR A 134 -18.75 8.36 -20.17
CA TYR A 134 -18.26 7.05 -19.73
C TYR A 134 -19.14 6.42 -18.64
N GLU A 135 -20.19 7.12 -18.19
CA GLU A 135 -21.14 6.68 -17.16
C GLU A 135 -21.95 5.43 -17.57
N LYS A 136 -22.06 5.12 -18.87
CA LYS A 136 -22.93 4.04 -19.36
C LYS A 136 -22.36 2.62 -19.27
N SER A 137 -21.06 2.42 -19.05
CA SER A 137 -20.46 1.06 -19.10
C SER A 137 -20.10 0.45 -17.74
N TRP A 138 -20.25 1.18 -16.64
CA TRP A 138 -20.08 0.63 -15.30
C TRP A 138 -21.33 -0.16 -14.91
N THR A 139 -21.52 -1.34 -15.52
CA THR A 139 -22.46 -2.31 -14.98
C THR A 139 -22.01 -2.66 -13.56
N PRO A 140 -22.92 -2.71 -12.57
CA PRO A 140 -22.62 -3.05 -11.17
C PRO A 140 -22.30 -4.54 -11.01
N LYS A 141 -21.31 -5.02 -11.77
CA LYS A 141 -20.62 -6.26 -11.43
C LYS A 141 -19.84 -5.97 -10.16
N LEU A 142 -19.95 -6.88 -9.18
CA LEU A 142 -19.18 -6.83 -7.95
C LEU A 142 -17.69 -6.62 -8.31
N ASP A 143 -17.21 -5.39 -8.15
CA ASP A 143 -15.85 -5.04 -8.51
C ASP A 143 -14.93 -5.66 -7.48
N GLN A 144 -14.27 -6.76 -7.84
CA GLN A 144 -13.36 -7.48 -6.96
C GLN A 144 -12.25 -6.56 -6.41
N LEU A 145 -11.78 -5.62 -7.23
CA LEU A 145 -10.82 -4.62 -6.77
C LEU A 145 -11.46 -3.70 -5.74
N GLY A 146 -12.67 -3.22 -6.01
CA GLY A 146 -13.42 -2.39 -5.07
C GLY A 146 -13.65 -3.09 -3.73
N LEU A 147 -14.04 -4.38 -3.73
CA LEU A 147 -14.19 -5.20 -2.53
C LEU A 147 -12.88 -5.32 -1.75
N TYR A 148 -11.78 -5.63 -2.45
CA TYR A 148 -10.45 -5.69 -1.87
C TYR A 148 -10.06 -4.37 -1.20
N LEU A 149 -10.23 -3.24 -1.88
CA LEU A 149 -9.92 -1.92 -1.33
C LEU A 149 -10.79 -1.56 -0.12
N HIS A 150 -12.05 -1.99 -0.09
CA HIS A 150 -12.89 -1.85 1.10
C HIS A 150 -12.44 -2.73 2.26
N SER A 151 -11.94 -3.94 2.00
CA SER A 151 -11.38 -4.79 3.08
C SER A 151 -10.16 -4.14 3.75
N LEU A 152 -9.35 -3.37 3.00
CA LEU A 152 -8.23 -2.62 3.56
C LEU A 152 -8.68 -1.57 4.58
N LEU A 153 -9.87 -0.98 4.40
CA LEU A 153 -10.44 -0.04 5.38
C LEU A 153 -10.73 -0.74 6.71
N GLY A 154 -11.26 -1.97 6.64
CA GLY A 154 -11.43 -2.82 7.82
C GLY A 154 -10.11 -3.05 8.53
N THR A 155 -9.05 -3.39 7.77
CA THR A 155 -7.70 -3.59 8.34
C THR A 155 -7.17 -2.35 9.06
N ILE A 156 -7.42 -1.13 8.52
CA ILE A 156 -7.01 0.12 9.19
C ILE A 156 -7.63 0.26 10.59
N ILE A 157 -8.88 -0.15 10.74
CA ILE A 157 -9.63 -0.03 12.00
C ILE A 157 -9.26 -1.17 12.97
N PHE A 158 -9.23 -2.41 12.47
CA PHE A 158 -9.10 -3.59 13.33
C PHE A 158 -7.66 -3.91 13.71
N ALA A 159 -6.66 -3.59 12.86
CA ALA A 159 -5.26 -3.93 13.16
C ALA A 159 -4.74 -3.24 14.44
N PRO A 160 -4.94 -1.92 14.65
CA PRO A 160 -4.47 -1.25 15.86
C PRO A 160 -5.16 -1.77 17.12
N VAL A 161 -6.48 -2.00 17.07
CA VAL A 161 -7.25 -2.58 18.18
C VAL A 161 -6.74 -3.97 18.53
N SER A 162 -6.47 -4.79 17.53
CA SER A 162 -5.91 -6.13 17.73
C SER A 162 -4.53 -6.04 18.37
N LEU A 163 -3.64 -5.16 17.89
CA LEU A 163 -2.31 -4.96 18.47
C LEU A 163 -2.37 -4.52 19.93
N THR A 164 -3.31 -3.65 20.30
CA THR A 164 -3.52 -3.24 21.69
C THR A 164 -4.01 -4.39 22.55
N LEU A 165 -5.01 -5.14 22.08
CA LEU A 165 -5.56 -6.27 22.81
C LEU A 165 -4.50 -7.35 23.05
N ILE A 166 -3.66 -7.62 22.04
CA ILE A 166 -2.55 -8.57 22.15
C ILE A 166 -1.58 -8.12 23.23
N ASN A 167 -1.14 -6.85 23.22
CA ASN A 167 -0.20 -6.35 24.22
C ASN A 167 -0.79 -6.31 25.65
N LEU A 168 -2.11 -6.15 25.77
CA LEU A 168 -2.79 -6.15 27.07
C LEU A 168 -2.93 -7.57 27.63
N LEU A 169 -3.32 -8.54 26.79
CA LEU A 169 -3.52 -9.93 27.20
C LEU A 169 -2.21 -10.69 27.32
N TYR A 170 -1.22 -10.34 26.51
CA TYR A 170 0.10 -10.94 26.46
C TYR A 170 1.11 -9.81 26.54
N PRO A 171 1.73 -9.57 27.71
CA PRO A 171 2.76 -8.55 27.86
C PRO A 171 4.01 -9.00 27.11
N ILE A 172 3.97 -8.89 25.78
CA ILE A 172 5.09 -9.14 24.89
C ILE A 172 6.11 -8.03 25.15
N ASN A 173 7.39 -8.37 25.14
CA ASN A 173 8.48 -7.39 25.10
C ASN A 173 8.47 -6.72 23.72
N ASP A 174 7.55 -5.79 23.53
CA ASP A 174 7.42 -5.02 22.30
C ASP A 174 8.53 -3.96 22.21
N PRO A 175 8.77 -3.36 21.03
CA PRO A 175 9.87 -2.42 20.84
C PRO A 175 9.86 -1.23 21.80
N SER A 176 8.67 -0.77 22.21
CA SER A 176 8.54 0.32 23.18
C SER A 176 9.02 -0.08 24.58
N TYR A 177 8.99 -1.37 24.95
CA TYR A 177 9.60 -1.86 26.19
C TYR A 177 11.11 -1.58 26.21
N PHE A 178 11.82 -1.90 25.12
CA PHE A 178 13.26 -1.69 25.03
C PHE A 178 13.67 -0.23 25.06
N ILE A 179 12.84 0.66 24.52
CA ILE A 179 13.04 2.11 24.60
C ILE A 179 12.77 2.61 26.02
N LEU A 180 11.69 2.15 26.66
CA LEU A 180 11.27 2.67 27.95
C LEU A 180 12.04 2.08 29.14
N ARG A 181 12.66 0.90 28.99
CA ARG A 181 13.46 0.31 30.07
C ARG A 181 14.68 1.18 30.41
N SER A 182 15.29 1.82 29.41
CA SER A 182 16.46 2.70 29.59
C SER A 182 16.12 4.08 30.19
N VAL A 183 14.84 4.38 30.42
CA VAL A 183 14.40 5.64 31.03
C VAL A 183 14.17 5.40 32.54
N PRO A 184 15.12 5.77 33.43
CA PRO A 184 14.99 5.53 34.87
C PRO A 184 13.98 6.46 35.55
N ILE A 185 13.71 7.62 34.95
CA ILE A 185 12.83 8.66 35.51
C ILE A 185 11.36 8.20 35.54
N LEU A 186 10.96 7.31 34.63
CA LEU A 186 9.56 6.91 34.48
C LEU A 186 9.26 5.68 35.37
N PRO A 187 8.27 5.74 36.29
CA PRO A 187 7.90 4.58 37.09
C PRO A 187 7.29 3.48 36.23
N ALA A 188 7.28 2.24 36.73
CA ALA A 188 6.81 1.07 35.99
C ALA A 188 5.36 1.23 35.45
N TRP A 189 4.44 1.76 36.28
CA TRP A 189 3.07 2.03 35.86
C TRP A 189 3.00 3.08 34.75
N GLY A 190 3.87 4.09 34.79
CA GLY A 190 3.97 5.13 33.76
C GLY A 190 4.46 4.55 32.43
N LYS A 191 5.44 3.63 32.47
CA LYS A 191 5.89 2.87 31.29
C LYS A 191 4.72 2.09 30.69
N THR A 192 3.94 1.37 31.49
CA THR A 192 2.78 0.60 31.02
C THR A 192 1.71 1.47 30.38
N ILE A 193 1.33 2.60 31.00
CA ILE A 193 0.35 3.53 30.43
C ILE A 193 0.86 4.09 29.10
N LEU A 194 2.12 4.50 29.04
CA LEU A 194 2.71 5.04 27.83
C LEU A 194 2.73 4.00 26.71
N ARG A 195 3.01 2.72 27.00
CA ARG A 195 2.92 1.61 26.04
C ARG A 195 1.47 1.39 25.57
N ALA A 196 0.53 1.32 26.51
CA ALA A 196 -0.89 1.10 26.21
C ALA A 196 -1.48 2.18 25.29
N VAL A 197 -1.00 3.42 25.39
CA VAL A 197 -1.44 4.55 24.53
C VAL A 197 -0.65 4.62 23.23
N SER A 198 0.68 4.48 23.27
CA SER A 198 1.54 4.68 22.09
C SER A 198 1.38 3.58 21.04
N ILE A 199 1.23 2.32 21.46
CA ILE A 199 1.08 1.18 20.55
C ILE A 199 -0.14 1.31 19.61
N PRO A 200 -1.38 1.57 20.09
CA PRO A 200 -2.50 1.77 19.18
C PRO A 200 -2.31 2.97 18.26
N LEU A 201 -1.76 4.08 18.77
CA LEU A 201 -1.55 5.29 17.97
C LEU A 201 -0.56 5.04 16.84
N PHE A 202 0.57 4.39 17.14
CA PHE A 202 1.54 4.00 16.11
C PHE A 202 0.97 2.93 15.18
N GLY A 203 0.30 1.91 15.70
CA GLY A 203 -0.37 0.88 14.90
C GLY A 203 -1.37 1.49 13.91
N TRP A 204 -2.11 2.51 14.36
CA TRP A 204 -3.04 3.27 13.52
C TRP A 204 -2.30 4.04 12.43
N GLN A 205 -1.29 4.83 12.79
CA GLN A 205 -0.48 5.60 11.84
C GLN A 205 0.13 4.69 10.78
N ILE A 206 0.73 3.57 11.20
CA ILE A 206 1.31 2.55 10.31
C ILE A 206 0.24 2.03 9.34
N SER A 207 -0.93 1.67 9.86
CA SER A 207 -2.02 1.12 9.04
C SER A 207 -2.53 2.13 8.03
N VAL A 208 -2.72 3.40 8.43
CA VAL A 208 -3.12 4.48 7.52
C VAL A 208 -2.08 4.71 6.43
N MET A 209 -0.79 4.75 6.75
CA MET A 209 0.27 4.97 5.76
C MET A 209 0.38 3.80 4.77
N ASN A 210 0.44 2.56 5.28
CA ASN A 210 0.58 1.36 4.44
C ASN A 210 -0.66 1.16 3.55
N MET A 211 -1.83 1.04 4.17
CA MET A 211 -3.07 0.74 3.45
C MET A 211 -3.51 1.94 2.60
N GLY A 212 -3.29 3.17 3.08
CA GLY A 212 -3.53 4.38 2.31
C GLY A 212 -2.67 4.47 1.05
N THR A 213 -1.39 4.10 1.15
CA THR A 213 -0.50 4.03 -0.03
C THR A 213 -1.02 3.02 -1.05
N ILE A 214 -1.42 1.82 -0.60
CA ILE A 214 -2.01 0.79 -1.47
C ILE A 214 -3.30 1.29 -2.13
N LEU A 215 -4.20 1.91 -1.36
CA LEU A 215 -5.47 2.48 -1.84
C LEU A 215 -5.24 3.53 -2.93
N ILE A 216 -4.33 4.47 -2.69
CA ILE A 216 -4.00 5.52 -3.65
C ILE A 216 -3.38 4.91 -4.90
N LEU A 217 -2.38 4.02 -4.77
CA LEU A 217 -1.73 3.37 -5.91
C LEU A 217 -2.70 2.57 -6.77
N CYS A 218 -3.62 1.81 -6.16
CA CYS A 218 -4.62 1.05 -6.91
C CYS A 218 -5.59 1.98 -7.66
N ASN A 219 -6.05 3.06 -7.02
CA ASN A 219 -6.91 4.05 -7.67
C ASN A 219 -6.19 4.78 -8.82
N VAL A 220 -4.91 5.11 -8.64
CA VAL A 220 -4.06 5.60 -9.74
C VAL A 220 -4.05 4.57 -10.85
N ALA A 221 -3.75 3.29 -10.55
CA ALA A 221 -3.63 2.26 -11.57
C ALA A 221 -4.92 2.03 -12.37
N VAL A 222 -6.09 2.05 -11.72
CA VAL A 222 -7.42 2.01 -12.37
C VAL A 222 -7.59 3.19 -13.33
N MET A 223 -7.26 4.39 -12.86
CA MET A 223 -7.34 5.60 -13.68
C MET A 223 -6.48 5.50 -14.95
N PHE A 224 -5.26 4.95 -14.86
CA PHE A 224 -4.45 4.66 -16.04
C PHE A 224 -5.10 3.62 -16.95
N HIS A 225 -5.59 2.52 -16.36
CA HIS A 225 -6.17 1.41 -17.08
C HIS A 225 -7.37 1.83 -17.94
N ASP A 226 -8.28 2.60 -17.35
CA ASP A 226 -9.48 3.11 -18.04
C ASP A 226 -9.10 4.14 -19.10
N SER A 227 -8.15 5.02 -18.78
CA SER A 227 -7.72 6.08 -19.69
C SER A 227 -6.94 5.59 -20.90
N LEU A 228 -6.33 4.40 -20.82
CA LEU A 228 -5.63 3.76 -21.92
C LEU A 228 -6.52 2.85 -22.77
N THR A 229 -7.80 2.69 -22.40
CA THR A 229 -8.75 1.91 -23.19
C THR A 229 -9.18 2.73 -24.40
N ILE A 230 -8.83 2.28 -25.61
CA ILE A 230 -9.14 2.97 -26.87
C ILE A 230 -10.47 2.46 -27.41
N SER A 231 -11.38 3.38 -27.75
CA SER A 231 -12.53 3.07 -28.59
C SER A 231 -12.10 2.94 -30.05
N SER A 232 -12.65 1.96 -30.77
CA SER A 232 -12.35 1.78 -32.21
C SER A 232 -12.84 2.94 -33.07
N ASN A 233 -13.93 3.61 -32.67
CA ASN A 233 -14.64 4.61 -33.46
C ASN A 233 -14.49 6.02 -32.88
N LEU A 234 -13.26 6.55 -32.91
CA LEU A 234 -12.97 7.91 -32.47
C LEU A 234 -13.13 8.93 -33.61
N ASN A 235 -13.75 10.08 -33.32
CA ASN A 235 -13.67 11.25 -34.19
C ASN A 235 -12.36 12.05 -33.92
N PHE A 236 -12.03 13.01 -34.79
CA PHE A 236 -10.78 13.78 -34.67
C PHE A 236 -10.63 14.50 -33.32
N THR A 237 -11.68 15.15 -32.85
CA THR A 237 -11.67 15.88 -31.57
C THR A 237 -11.45 14.93 -30.38
N GLN A 238 -12.06 13.74 -30.41
CA GLN A 238 -11.84 12.71 -29.40
C GLN A 238 -10.40 12.21 -29.45
N GLU A 239 -9.85 11.92 -30.63
CA GLU A 239 -8.45 11.52 -30.79
C GLU A 239 -7.49 12.54 -30.15
N THR A 240 -7.69 13.84 -30.41
CA THR A 240 -6.87 14.90 -29.80
C THR A 240 -6.98 14.88 -28.28
N ASN A 241 -8.19 14.67 -27.74
CA ASN A 241 -8.41 14.59 -26.30
C ASN A 241 -7.72 13.36 -25.69
N TYR A 242 -7.74 12.21 -26.35
CA TYR A 242 -7.03 11.00 -25.91
C TYR A 242 -5.51 11.22 -25.85
N LEU A 243 -4.94 11.92 -26.84
CA LEU A 243 -3.50 12.21 -26.87
C LEU A 243 -3.09 13.23 -25.79
N VAL A 244 -3.93 14.23 -25.51
CA VAL A 244 -3.74 15.14 -24.38
C VAL A 244 -3.83 14.38 -23.05
N LYS A 245 -4.83 13.51 -22.90
CA LYS A 245 -4.99 12.65 -21.73
C LYS A 245 -3.76 11.75 -21.51
N TYR A 246 -3.26 11.13 -22.58
CA TYR A 246 -2.06 10.30 -22.53
C TYR A 246 -0.84 11.11 -22.05
N ARG A 247 -0.68 12.35 -22.52
CA ARG A 247 0.40 13.22 -22.04
C ARG A 247 0.31 13.50 -20.54
N GLN A 248 -0.89 13.74 -20.02
CA GLN A 248 -1.10 13.93 -18.58
C GLN A 248 -0.76 12.65 -17.79
N LEU A 249 -1.14 11.48 -18.30
CA LEU A 249 -0.74 10.20 -17.69
C LEU A 249 0.78 10.00 -17.67
N GLN A 250 1.50 10.43 -18.71
CA GLN A 250 2.96 10.38 -18.70
C GLN A 250 3.55 11.25 -17.60
N ILE A 251 3.06 12.48 -17.43
CA ILE A 251 3.52 13.39 -16.38
C ILE A 251 3.28 12.76 -15.00
N VAL A 252 2.05 12.29 -14.75
CA VAL A 252 1.70 11.59 -13.50
C VAL A 252 2.59 10.37 -13.28
N SER A 253 2.84 9.58 -14.31
CA SER A 253 3.70 8.39 -14.21
C SER A 253 5.15 8.73 -13.91
N VAL A 254 5.70 9.79 -14.51
CA VAL A 254 7.07 10.25 -14.20
C VAL A 254 7.16 10.70 -12.75
N THR A 255 6.20 11.51 -12.28
CA THR A 255 6.14 11.94 -10.88
C THR A 255 6.02 10.73 -9.95
N MET A 256 5.11 9.80 -10.22
CA MET A 256 4.96 8.59 -9.40
C MET A 256 6.25 7.76 -9.40
N ASN A 257 6.90 7.57 -10.55
CA ASN A 257 8.15 6.84 -10.62
C ASN A 257 9.25 7.47 -9.76
N GLN A 258 9.33 8.80 -9.67
CA GLN A 258 10.32 9.46 -8.82
C GLN A 258 10.09 9.16 -7.33
N GLY A 259 8.84 9.18 -6.87
CA GLY A 259 8.52 8.87 -5.47
C GLY A 259 8.58 7.39 -5.13
N PHE A 260 8.15 6.55 -6.07
CA PHE A 260 8.01 5.12 -5.86
C PHE A 260 9.22 4.29 -6.27
N PHE A 261 10.26 4.94 -6.82
CA PHE A 261 11.46 4.27 -7.30
C PHE A 261 12.07 3.34 -6.23
N TYR A 262 12.24 3.83 -5.01
CA TYR A 262 12.77 3.06 -3.89
C TYR A 262 11.68 2.44 -3.01
N VAL A 263 10.49 3.03 -2.97
CA VAL A 263 9.38 2.54 -2.13
C VAL A 263 8.89 1.17 -2.62
N ILE A 264 8.71 0.97 -3.94
CA ILE A 264 8.19 -0.30 -4.46
C ILE A 264 9.12 -1.48 -4.14
N PRO A 265 10.45 -1.45 -4.45
CA PRO A 265 11.31 -2.59 -4.14
C PRO A 265 11.39 -2.88 -2.65
N VAL A 266 11.50 -1.85 -1.80
CA VAL A 266 11.54 -2.04 -0.34
C VAL A 266 10.21 -2.58 0.17
N GLY A 267 9.09 -2.04 -0.29
CA GLY A 267 7.75 -2.50 0.07
C GLY A 267 7.52 -3.95 -0.33
N LEU A 268 7.90 -4.35 -1.55
CA LEU A 268 7.80 -5.73 -2.02
C LEU A 268 8.70 -6.68 -1.22
N GLY A 269 9.94 -6.27 -0.93
CA GLY A 269 10.85 -7.03 -0.08
C GLY A 269 10.28 -7.23 1.32
N CYS A 270 9.83 -6.15 1.97
CA CYS A 270 9.22 -6.23 3.30
C CYS A 270 7.97 -7.11 3.30
N SER A 271 7.12 -6.96 2.29
CA SER A 271 5.91 -7.79 2.12
C SER A 271 6.26 -9.28 2.03
N PHE A 272 7.28 -9.62 1.24
CA PHE A 272 7.75 -10.98 1.09
C PHE A 272 8.21 -11.56 2.43
N VAL A 273 9.08 -10.85 3.16
CA VAL A 273 9.61 -11.40 4.42
C VAL A 273 8.53 -11.42 5.52
N CYS A 274 7.67 -10.40 5.59
CA CYS A 274 6.48 -10.41 6.46
C CYS A 274 5.59 -11.61 6.18
N SER A 275 5.46 -12.01 4.91
CA SER A 275 4.62 -13.14 4.53
C SER A 275 5.22 -14.47 5.01
N VAL A 276 6.51 -14.67 4.78
CA VAL A 276 7.26 -15.84 5.27
C VAL A 276 7.18 -15.93 6.79
N ALA A 277 7.44 -14.82 7.48
CA ALA A 277 7.45 -14.81 8.93
C ALA A 277 6.05 -15.00 9.53
N SER A 278 5.01 -14.39 8.94
CA SER A 278 3.62 -14.60 9.36
C SER A 278 3.21 -16.05 9.15
N ALA A 279 3.53 -16.67 8.01
CA ALA A 279 3.25 -18.08 7.75
C ALA A 279 3.96 -18.99 8.77
N TYR A 280 5.23 -18.71 9.06
CA TYR A 280 5.97 -19.43 10.11
C TYR A 280 5.30 -19.29 11.47
N VAL A 281 4.92 -18.07 11.86
CA VAL A 281 4.28 -17.81 13.16
C VAL A 281 2.95 -18.55 13.26
N VAL A 282 2.13 -18.48 12.21
CA VAL A 282 0.85 -19.18 12.14
C VAL A 282 1.05 -20.69 12.29
N ILE A 283 2.03 -21.29 11.59
CA ILE A 283 2.25 -22.74 11.62
C ILE A 283 2.84 -23.19 12.96
N LYS A 284 3.92 -22.56 13.40
CA LYS A 284 4.67 -23.02 14.60
C LYS A 284 3.93 -22.72 15.89
N PHE A 285 3.19 -21.62 15.94
CA PHE A 285 2.53 -21.19 17.17
C PHE A 285 1.01 -21.36 17.14
N PHE A 286 0.43 -22.03 16.14
CA PHE A 286 -1.03 -22.19 16.04
C PHE A 286 -1.71 -22.67 17.34
N SER A 287 -1.05 -23.57 18.08
CA SER A 287 -1.57 -24.15 19.32
C SER A 287 -1.34 -23.29 20.57
N VAL A 288 -0.37 -22.37 20.52
CA VAL A 288 0.05 -21.55 21.67
C VAL A 288 -0.53 -20.14 21.59
N VAL A 289 -0.71 -19.66 20.36
CA VAL A 289 -0.97 -18.26 20.09
C VAL A 289 -2.49 -18.06 19.89
N PRO A 290 -3.12 -17.15 20.65
CA PRO A 290 -4.57 -16.96 20.63
C PRO A 290 -5.10 -16.60 19.25
N LEU A 291 -6.33 -16.99 18.95
CA LEU A 291 -7.00 -16.62 17.69
C LEU A 291 -6.99 -15.10 17.42
N ALA A 292 -6.97 -14.28 18.49
CA ALA A 292 -6.89 -12.83 18.41
C ALA A 292 -5.61 -12.31 17.72
N THR A 293 -4.46 -12.95 17.90
CA THR A 293 -3.20 -12.54 17.24
C THR A 293 -3.12 -13.01 15.78
N LEU A 294 -3.81 -14.12 15.44
CA LEU A 294 -3.89 -14.62 14.08
C LEU A 294 -4.66 -13.66 13.16
N THR A 295 -5.62 -12.91 13.72
CA THR A 295 -6.46 -11.98 12.95
C THR A 295 -5.66 -10.89 12.21
N PRO A 296 -4.79 -10.08 12.87
CA PRO A 296 -3.97 -9.11 12.16
C PRO A 296 -2.96 -9.75 11.21
N ALA A 297 -2.40 -10.93 11.54
CA ALA A 297 -1.52 -11.65 10.63
C ALA A 297 -2.24 -12.06 9.34
N VAL A 298 -3.44 -12.62 9.43
CA VAL A 298 -4.29 -12.97 8.29
C VAL A 298 -4.68 -11.73 7.49
N ALA A 299 -5.03 -10.63 8.16
CA ALA A 299 -5.37 -9.37 7.48
C ALA A 299 -4.17 -8.80 6.70
N ILE A 300 -2.98 -8.81 7.29
CA ILE A 300 -1.73 -8.41 6.62
C ILE A 300 -1.48 -9.33 5.44
N MET A 301 -1.49 -10.66 5.62
CA MET A 301 -1.31 -11.62 4.54
C MET A 301 -2.29 -11.41 3.39
N SER A 302 -3.58 -11.23 3.71
CA SER A 302 -4.62 -10.95 2.72
C SER A 302 -4.36 -9.64 1.97
N SER A 303 -3.90 -8.60 2.66
CA SER A 303 -3.53 -7.32 2.02
C SER A 303 -2.33 -7.47 1.07
N LEU A 304 -1.33 -8.25 1.46
CA LEU A 304 -0.11 -8.47 0.68
C LEU A 304 -0.40 -9.31 -0.56
N VAL A 305 -1.17 -10.40 -0.39
CA VAL A 305 -1.63 -11.25 -1.50
C VAL A 305 -2.52 -10.42 -2.44
N GLY A 306 -3.50 -9.69 -1.91
CA GLY A 306 -4.37 -8.83 -2.71
C GLY A 306 -3.60 -7.76 -3.50
N MET A 307 -2.62 -7.10 -2.89
CA MET A 307 -1.76 -6.12 -3.58
C MET A 307 -0.92 -6.79 -4.68
N SER A 308 -0.39 -7.98 -4.41
CA SER A 308 0.42 -8.74 -5.37
C SER A 308 -0.38 -9.25 -6.56
N HIS A 309 -1.62 -9.69 -6.32
CA HIS A 309 -2.48 -10.22 -7.37
C HIS A 309 -3.17 -9.11 -8.17
N VAL A 310 -3.72 -8.11 -7.49
CA VAL A 310 -4.54 -7.07 -8.11
C VAL A 310 -3.71 -5.84 -8.44
N GLY A 311 -3.00 -5.28 -7.45
CA GLY A 311 -2.24 -4.04 -7.61
C GLY A 311 -1.09 -4.16 -8.62
N LEU A 312 -0.24 -5.19 -8.48
CA LEU A 312 0.87 -5.41 -9.42
C LEU A 312 0.39 -5.79 -10.82
N ASP A 313 -0.73 -6.49 -10.95
CA ASP A 313 -1.30 -6.79 -12.27
C ASP A 313 -1.76 -5.52 -12.98
N LEU A 314 -2.50 -4.65 -12.28
CA LEU A 314 -2.92 -3.36 -12.80
C LEU A 314 -1.71 -2.54 -13.25
N LEU A 315 -0.69 -2.40 -12.40
CA LEU A 315 0.53 -1.65 -12.75
C LEU A 315 1.31 -2.28 -13.90
N GLY A 316 1.44 -3.61 -13.94
CA GLY A 316 2.12 -4.32 -15.02
C GLY A 316 1.40 -4.25 -16.37
N ASN A 317 0.07 -4.11 -16.36
CA ASN A 317 -0.74 -3.98 -17.57
C ASN A 317 -0.65 -2.59 -18.19
N ILE A 318 -0.33 -1.53 -17.42
CA ILE A 318 -0.18 -0.15 -17.93
C ILE A 318 0.92 -0.07 -19.00
N GLY A 319 2.05 -0.76 -18.81
CA GLY A 319 3.13 -0.84 -19.79
C GLY A 319 2.67 -1.38 -21.13
N THR A 320 1.93 -2.48 -21.11
CA THR A 320 1.43 -3.13 -22.33
C THR A 320 0.36 -2.28 -23.01
N ARG A 321 -0.58 -1.74 -22.23
CA ARG A 321 -1.67 -0.89 -22.74
C ARG A 321 -1.16 0.41 -23.33
N SER A 322 -0.17 1.05 -22.69
CA SER A 322 0.42 2.28 -23.19
C SER A 322 1.19 2.07 -24.50
N ALA A 323 1.93 0.97 -24.62
CA ALA A 323 2.58 0.59 -25.87
C ALA A 323 1.57 0.34 -27.00
N ASN A 324 0.48 -0.37 -26.71
CA ASN A 324 -0.60 -0.59 -27.67
C ASN A 324 -1.28 0.72 -28.07
N PHE A 325 -1.43 1.65 -27.12
CA PHE A 325 -2.00 2.97 -27.37
C PHE A 325 -1.13 3.78 -28.35
N VAL A 326 0.17 3.89 -28.07
CA VAL A 326 1.11 4.61 -28.96
C VAL A 326 1.15 3.95 -30.33
N ARG A 327 1.13 2.61 -30.38
CA ARG A 327 1.12 1.84 -31.63
C ARG A 327 -0.15 2.09 -32.44
N TYR A 328 -1.32 2.08 -31.81
CA TYR A 328 -2.61 2.36 -32.46
C TYR A 328 -2.62 3.73 -33.14
N PHE A 329 -2.25 4.79 -32.40
CA PHE A 329 -2.17 6.13 -32.97
C PHE A 329 -1.02 6.27 -33.98
N GLY A 330 0.07 5.53 -33.79
CA GLY A 330 1.17 5.39 -34.74
C GLY A 330 0.69 4.88 -36.11
N PHE A 331 -0.13 3.84 -36.14
CA PHE A 331 -0.71 3.34 -37.38
C PHE A 331 -1.71 4.30 -38.00
N ARG A 332 -2.60 4.87 -37.18
CA ARG A 332 -3.70 5.72 -37.64
C ARG A 332 -3.23 7.09 -38.14
N ARG A 333 -2.24 7.71 -37.48
CA ARG A 333 -1.80 9.09 -37.71
C ARG A 333 -0.33 9.23 -38.11
N GLY A 334 0.48 8.18 -38.02
CA GLY A 334 1.92 8.26 -38.29
C GLY A 334 2.31 8.57 -39.74
N ARG A 335 1.34 8.55 -40.67
CA ARG A 335 1.55 8.97 -42.07
C ARG A 335 1.77 10.49 -42.18
N GLU A 336 1.06 11.28 -41.37
CA GLU A 336 1.19 12.73 -41.36
C GLU A 336 2.48 13.17 -40.64
N PRO A 337 3.35 14.00 -41.25
CA PRO A 337 4.64 14.38 -40.66
C PRO A 337 4.51 15.07 -39.29
N TYR A 338 3.49 15.93 -39.13
CA TYR A 338 3.20 16.60 -37.86
C TYR A 338 2.93 15.59 -36.74
N TRP A 339 2.01 14.65 -36.96
CA TRP A 339 1.67 13.63 -35.97
C TRP A 339 2.80 12.66 -35.73
N ARG A 340 3.58 12.30 -36.76
CA ARG A 340 4.76 11.46 -36.58
C ARG A 340 5.75 12.08 -35.58
N ARG A 341 6.04 13.38 -35.69
CA ARG A 341 6.90 14.09 -34.73
C ARG A 341 6.28 14.12 -33.34
N LYS A 342 4.99 14.44 -33.25
CA LYS A 342 4.27 14.48 -31.97
C LYS A 342 4.24 13.12 -31.28
N LEU A 343 3.95 12.04 -32.00
CA LEU A 343 3.91 10.68 -31.49
C LEU A 343 5.29 10.17 -31.05
N ARG A 344 6.39 10.61 -31.68
CA ARG A 344 7.75 10.32 -31.19
C ARG A 344 8.04 10.91 -29.81
N SER A 345 7.34 11.98 -29.42
CA SER A 345 7.47 12.56 -28.08
C SER A 345 6.73 11.76 -27.00
N TYR A 346 5.87 10.81 -27.40
CA TYR A 346 5.17 9.93 -26.48
C TYR A 346 6.00 8.67 -26.21
N SER A 347 6.65 8.62 -25.04
CA SER A 347 7.19 7.40 -24.47
C SER A 347 6.09 6.45 -23.94
N ASN A 348 6.41 5.17 -23.90
CA ASN A 348 5.60 4.18 -23.19
C ASN A 348 5.58 4.49 -21.70
N ILE A 349 4.41 4.37 -21.10
CA ILE A 349 4.20 4.57 -19.66
C ILE A 349 4.52 3.27 -18.96
N GLY A 350 5.49 3.26 -18.05
CA GLY A 350 5.85 2.10 -17.24
C GLY A 350 6.29 2.52 -15.86
N PHE A 351 6.08 1.64 -14.88
CA PHE A 351 6.51 1.87 -13.50
C PHE A 351 7.82 1.12 -13.23
N ARG A 352 8.82 1.80 -12.66
CA ARG A 352 10.13 1.22 -12.36
C ARG A 352 10.19 0.74 -10.91
N VAL A 353 10.79 -0.44 -10.71
CA VAL A 353 11.09 -1.02 -9.40
C VAL A 353 12.57 -0.81 -9.13
N GLY A 354 12.93 0.35 -8.60
CA GLY A 354 14.32 0.75 -8.41
C GLY A 354 15.15 0.63 -9.69
N GLN A 355 16.42 0.25 -9.52
CA GLN A 355 17.32 -0.07 -10.63
C GLN A 355 17.10 -1.47 -11.21
N PHE A 356 16.23 -2.28 -10.59
CA PHE A 356 16.12 -3.70 -10.90
C PHE A 356 15.38 -3.97 -12.21
N THR A 357 14.17 -3.43 -12.36
CA THR A 357 13.33 -3.74 -13.53
C THR A 357 12.16 -2.76 -13.71
N THR A 358 11.51 -2.83 -14.86
CA THR A 358 10.22 -2.17 -15.10
C THR A 358 9.09 -3.17 -14.81
N LEU A 359 8.06 -2.75 -14.07
CA LEU A 359 6.87 -3.54 -13.81
C LEU A 359 6.21 -3.96 -15.13
N GLY A 360 6.23 -5.26 -15.39
CA GLY A 360 5.51 -5.91 -16.47
C GLY A 360 4.89 -7.21 -15.98
N LYS A 361 4.09 -7.87 -16.83
CA LYS A 361 3.37 -9.11 -16.47
C LYS A 361 4.27 -10.20 -15.88
N LYS A 362 5.52 -10.31 -16.36
CA LYS A 362 6.50 -11.29 -15.87
C LYS A 362 6.96 -11.02 -14.44
N VAL A 363 7.00 -9.75 -14.01
CA VAL A 363 7.46 -9.39 -12.65
C VAL A 363 6.54 -9.96 -11.59
N ARG A 364 5.21 -9.92 -11.82
CA ARG A 364 4.23 -10.54 -10.92
C ARG A 364 4.47 -12.04 -10.76
N VAL A 365 4.61 -12.76 -11.88
CA VAL A 365 4.80 -14.21 -11.89
C VAL A 365 6.09 -14.57 -11.17
N ASN A 366 7.19 -13.88 -11.48
CA ASN A 366 8.48 -14.12 -10.83
C ASN A 366 8.43 -13.81 -9.33
N PHE A 367 7.79 -12.70 -8.94
CA PHE A 367 7.65 -12.33 -7.53
C PHE A 367 6.84 -13.37 -6.74
N LEU A 368 5.67 -13.78 -7.25
CA LEU A 368 4.83 -14.79 -6.60
C LEU A 368 5.52 -16.16 -6.57
N SER A 369 6.21 -16.55 -7.65
CA SER A 369 6.98 -17.79 -7.70
C SER A 369 8.07 -17.81 -6.65
N ASN A 370 8.84 -16.73 -6.54
CA ASN A 370 9.88 -16.61 -5.52
C ASN A 370 9.28 -16.58 -4.11
N LEU A 371 8.17 -15.85 -3.90
CA LEU A 371 7.43 -15.82 -2.64
C LEU A 371 7.06 -17.23 -2.19
N LEU A 372 6.40 -18.01 -3.04
CA LEU A 372 6.00 -19.37 -2.72
C LEU A 372 7.20 -20.29 -2.50
N TYR A 373 8.19 -20.24 -3.38
CA TYR A 373 9.38 -21.09 -3.32
C TYR A 373 10.15 -20.90 -2.00
N TYR A 374 10.47 -19.65 -1.66
CA TYR A 374 11.24 -19.37 -0.45
C TYR A 374 10.41 -19.53 0.82
N THR A 375 9.10 -19.25 0.78
CA THR A 375 8.21 -19.56 1.92
C THR A 375 8.20 -21.07 2.17
N ALA A 376 8.00 -21.89 1.14
CA ALA A 376 8.02 -23.34 1.27
C ALA A 376 9.38 -23.85 1.75
N THR A 377 10.49 -23.33 1.21
CA THR A 377 11.85 -23.72 1.61
C THR A 377 12.11 -23.36 3.08
N ALA A 378 11.74 -22.15 3.51
CA ALA A 378 11.88 -21.73 4.90
C ALA A 378 11.07 -22.64 5.84
N LEU A 379 9.83 -22.97 5.47
CA LEU A 379 9.00 -23.89 6.26
C LEU A 379 9.60 -25.30 6.33
N ILE A 380 10.04 -25.88 5.22
CA ILE A 380 10.68 -27.21 5.19
C ILE A 380 11.96 -27.22 6.04
N SER A 381 12.82 -26.22 5.87
CA SER A 381 14.08 -26.11 6.63
C SER A 381 13.84 -26.00 8.15
N SER A 382 12.71 -25.42 8.55
CA SER A 382 12.37 -25.29 9.96
C SER A 382 11.75 -26.54 10.60
N GLY A 383 11.12 -27.41 9.81
CA GLY A 383 10.50 -28.65 10.29
C GLY A 383 11.49 -29.80 10.49
N GLY A 384 12.66 -29.75 9.85
CA GLY A 384 13.65 -30.85 9.89
C GLY A 384 14.38 -31.04 11.24
N ASN A 385 14.28 -30.08 12.17
CA ASN A 385 15.03 -30.11 13.43
C ASN A 385 14.18 -30.45 14.67
N SER A 386 12.90 -30.83 14.53
CA SER A 386 12.01 -31.07 15.68
C SER A 386 11.90 -32.53 16.12
N THR A 387 12.85 -33.39 15.76
CA THR A 387 12.95 -34.75 16.29
C THR A 387 14.03 -34.85 17.37
N TYR A 388 13.87 -34.17 18.50
CA TYR A 388 14.56 -34.47 19.77
C TYR A 388 13.73 -34.00 20.95
#